data_AF-A0AA90UPV8-F1
#
_entry.id   AF-A0AA90UPV8-F1
#
_cell.length_a   1.000
_cell.length_b   1.000
_cell.length_c   1.000
_cell.angle_alpha   90.00
_cell.angle_beta   90.00
_cell.angle_gamma   90.00
#
_symmetry.space_group_name_H-M   'P 1'
#
loop_
_entity.id
_entity.type
_entity.pdbx_description
1 polymer ?
#
loop_
_entity_poly.entity_id
_entity_poly.type
_entity_poly.pdbx_seq_one_letter_code
_entity_poly.pdbx_strand_id
1 'polypeptide(L)'
;MAFMQHCHFKTLSLRQLTLYYIEMRKVLFIIVFVGGMMSLYAQSLKLNKHFEDSDKKTLIRTAKNVAMTFGPAYVPFFKEANVSDVQVFKKEDYGDCRPQIRKQIGRKFYTVTFTYDSTAVKFDFGFAARVRIWKNTGEPLDVIFGNGMGRNFFFKTFVEQTNHSPNDYEKVASDSIVKVPLQTIHEPEVIWNDNSDKQNERLR
;
A
#
# COMPACT_ATOMS: atom_id res chain seq x y z
N MET A 1 -14.09 89.63 -13.23
CA MET A 1 -13.47 89.04 -14.43
C MET A 1 -12.44 88.03 -13.98
N ALA A 2 -12.51 86.82 -14.55
CA ALA A 2 -11.70 85.66 -14.20
C ALA A 2 -10.23 85.80 -14.64
N PHE A 3 -9.29 85.16 -13.95
CA PHE A 3 -8.70 83.90 -14.42
C PHE A 3 -7.59 83.37 -13.48
N MET A 4 -7.73 82.09 -13.13
CA MET A 4 -6.67 81.10 -12.86
C MET A 4 -5.69 81.35 -11.71
N GLN A 5 -6.10 80.89 -10.52
CA GLN A 5 -5.18 80.16 -9.63
C GLN A 5 -4.64 78.96 -10.41
N HIS A 6 -3.43 79.11 -10.94
CA HIS A 6 -2.70 78.04 -11.62
C HIS A 6 -2.35 76.98 -10.58
N CYS A 7 -3.12 75.89 -10.57
CA CYS A 7 -2.83 74.68 -9.81
C CYS A 7 -1.36 74.29 -10.02
N HIS A 8 -0.67 74.08 -8.90
CA HIS A 8 0.70 73.64 -8.79
C HIS A 8 0.80 72.16 -9.20
N PHE A 9 0.58 71.87 -10.49
CA PHE A 9 0.74 70.54 -11.06
C PHE A 9 2.24 70.26 -11.11
N LYS A 10 2.75 69.55 -10.09
CA LYS A 10 4.12 69.02 -10.07
C LYS A 10 4.28 68.12 -11.30
N THR A 11 4.78 68.68 -12.39
CA THR A 11 5.15 67.94 -13.59
C THR A 11 6.39 67.11 -13.23
N LEU A 12 6.18 65.82 -12.95
CA LEU A 12 7.28 64.88 -12.85
C LEU A 12 8.05 64.89 -14.18
N SER A 13 9.34 65.22 -14.12
CA SER A 13 10.25 65.15 -15.26
C SER A 13 10.16 63.80 -15.97
N LEU A 14 10.23 63.78 -17.30
CA LEU A 14 10.25 62.55 -18.12
C LEU A 14 11.29 61.52 -17.62
N ARG A 15 12.39 61.98 -17.02
CA ARG A 15 13.42 61.13 -16.40
C ARG A 15 12.94 60.41 -15.14
N GLN A 16 12.10 61.05 -14.32
CA GLN A 16 11.49 60.44 -13.13
C GLN A 16 10.46 59.37 -13.51
N LEU A 17 9.66 59.63 -14.55
CA LEU A 17 8.70 58.65 -15.08
C LEU A 17 9.38 57.44 -15.72
N THR A 18 10.48 57.65 -16.45
CA THR A 18 11.26 56.54 -17.04
C THR A 18 11.97 55.71 -15.99
N LEU A 19 12.55 56.34 -14.95
CA LEU A 19 13.11 55.62 -13.80
C LEU A 19 12.05 54.81 -13.05
N TYR A 20 10.88 55.41 -12.77
CA TYR A 20 9.76 54.72 -12.14
C TYR A 20 9.27 53.52 -12.97
N TYR A 21 9.16 53.68 -14.30
CA TYR A 21 8.79 52.59 -15.20
C TYR A 21 9.81 51.44 -15.21
N ILE A 22 11.11 51.75 -15.17
CA ILE A 22 12.18 50.76 -15.09
C ILE A 22 12.10 49.98 -13.76
N GLU A 23 11.88 50.67 -12.63
CA GLU A 23 11.73 50.03 -11.32
C GLU A 23 10.47 49.15 -11.25
N MET A 24 9.33 49.63 -11.75
CA MET A 24 8.09 48.85 -11.81
C MET A 24 8.22 47.60 -12.69
N ARG A 25 8.96 47.69 -13.81
CA ARG A 25 9.23 46.54 -14.69
C ARG A 25 10.10 45.49 -13.99
N LYS A 26 11.10 45.91 -13.21
CA LYS A 26 11.91 45.00 -12.39
C LYS A 26 11.07 44.28 -11.34
N VAL A 27 10.19 45.00 -10.65
CA VAL A 27 9.27 44.42 -9.66
C VAL A 27 8.34 43.39 -10.32
N LEU A 28 7.79 43.70 -11.49
CA LEU A 28 6.96 42.75 -12.25
C LEU A 28 7.73 41.48 -12.62
N PHE A 29 8.98 41.60 -13.08
CA PHE A 29 9.83 40.45 -13.36
C PHE A 29 10.10 39.59 -12.12
N ILE A 30 10.35 40.22 -10.96
CA ILE A 30 10.55 39.50 -9.70
C ILE A 30 9.29 38.73 -9.29
N ILE A 31 8.11 39.35 -9.40
CA ILE A 31 6.83 38.69 -9.07
C ILE A 31 6.59 37.48 -9.98
N VAL A 32 6.80 37.62 -11.29
CA VAL A 32 6.64 36.51 -12.25
C VAL A 32 7.64 35.38 -11.97
N PHE A 33 8.89 35.72 -11.67
CA PHE A 33 9.92 34.74 -11.35
C PHE A 33 9.62 33.97 -10.07
N VAL A 34 9.24 34.67 -9.00
CA VAL A 34 8.85 34.04 -7.72
C VAL A 34 7.60 33.18 -7.88
N GLY A 35 6.58 33.66 -8.61
CA GLY A 35 5.36 32.89 -8.89
C GLY A 35 5.63 31.62 -9.72
N GLY A 36 6.55 31.70 -10.69
CA GLY A 36 7.01 30.56 -11.48
C GLY A 36 7.70 29.49 -10.62
N MET A 37 8.60 29.90 -9.73
CA MET A 37 9.32 28.99 -8.83
C MET A 37 8.37 28.26 -7.87
N MET A 38 7.37 28.95 -7.31
CA MET A 38 6.36 28.34 -6.43
C MET A 38 5.50 27.30 -7.16
N SER A 39 5.15 27.57 -8.42
CA SER A 39 4.36 26.65 -9.26
C SER A 39 5.13 25.37 -9.58
N LEU A 40 6.42 25.48 -9.91
CA LEU A 40 7.30 24.34 -10.14
C LEU A 40 7.49 23.50 -8.87
N TYR A 41 7.63 24.14 -7.71
CA TYR A 41 7.73 23.46 -6.42
C TYR A 41 6.44 22.70 -6.06
N ALA A 42 5.26 23.29 -6.29
CA ALA A 42 3.99 22.61 -6.07
C ALA A 42 3.81 21.39 -7.00
N GLN A 43 4.22 21.52 -8.27
CA GLN A 43 4.17 20.42 -9.24
C GLN A 43 5.12 19.27 -8.87
N SER A 44 6.34 19.58 -8.40
CA SER A 44 7.30 18.54 -7.98
C SER A 44 6.82 17.78 -6.75
N LEU A 45 6.22 18.45 -5.77
CA LEU A 45 5.59 17.79 -4.61
C LEU A 45 4.42 16.88 -5.03
N LYS A 46 3.55 17.35 -5.94
CA LYS A 46 2.43 16.56 -6.46
C LYS A 46 2.91 15.31 -7.21
N LEU A 47 3.95 15.45 -8.04
CA LEU A 47 4.54 14.34 -8.78
C LEU A 47 5.16 13.30 -7.83
N ASN A 48 5.91 13.75 -6.83
CA ASN A 48 6.52 12.87 -5.83
C ASN A 48 5.46 12.07 -5.07
N LYS A 49 4.39 12.73 -4.62
CA LYS A 49 3.28 12.05 -3.94
C LYS A 49 2.58 11.01 -4.84
N HIS A 50 2.34 11.37 -6.10
CA HIS A 50 1.74 10.43 -7.05
C HIS A 50 2.64 9.21 -7.30
N PHE A 51 3.95 9.43 -7.43
CA PHE A 51 4.93 8.36 -7.58
C PHE A 51 4.93 7.45 -6.35
N GLU A 52 4.96 8.01 -5.14
CA GLU A 52 4.90 7.26 -3.88
C GLU A 52 3.60 6.43 -3.75
N ASP A 53 2.45 7.01 -4.09
CA ASP A 53 1.16 6.31 -4.10
C ASP A 53 1.16 5.16 -5.11
N SER A 54 1.75 5.36 -6.29
CA SER A 54 1.84 4.33 -7.33
C SER A 54 2.77 3.18 -6.93
N ASP A 55 3.89 3.49 -6.28
CA ASP A 55 4.83 2.52 -5.73
C ASP A 55 4.16 1.71 -4.62
N LYS A 56 3.45 2.38 -3.70
CA LYS A 56 2.72 1.73 -2.61
C LYS A 56 1.65 0.77 -3.13
N LYS A 57 0.86 1.19 -4.12
CA LYS A 57 -0.14 0.31 -4.78
C LYS A 57 0.52 -0.91 -5.42
N THR A 58 1.66 -0.72 -6.08
CA THR A 58 2.42 -1.82 -6.69
C THR A 58 2.93 -2.80 -5.65
N LEU A 59 3.50 -2.32 -4.55
CA LEU A 59 3.96 -3.15 -3.43
C LEU A 59 2.81 -3.95 -2.81
N ILE A 60 1.66 -3.32 -2.56
CA ILE A 60 0.47 -3.99 -2.00
C ILE A 60 -0.03 -5.07 -2.96
N ARG A 61 -0.09 -4.79 -4.27
CA ARG A 61 -0.50 -5.75 -5.30
C ARG A 61 0.44 -6.95 -5.32
N THR A 62 1.75 -6.73 -5.40
CA THR A 62 2.76 -7.80 -5.36
C THR A 62 2.64 -8.63 -4.09
N ALA A 63 2.51 -7.98 -2.92
CA ALA A 63 2.37 -8.67 -1.64
C ALA A 63 1.10 -9.53 -1.58
N LYS A 64 -0.03 -8.99 -2.08
CA LYS A 64 -1.30 -9.72 -2.12
C LYS A 64 -1.17 -10.95 -2.99
N ASN A 65 -0.56 -10.83 -4.17
CA ASN A 65 -0.36 -11.95 -5.09
C ASN A 65 0.47 -13.06 -4.44
N VAL A 66 1.60 -12.70 -3.85
CA VAL A 66 2.49 -13.66 -3.18
C VAL A 66 1.76 -14.38 -2.04
N ALA A 67 1.01 -13.64 -1.22
CA ALA A 67 0.27 -14.21 -0.11
C ALA A 67 -0.90 -15.10 -0.58
N MET A 68 -1.60 -14.72 -1.64
CA MET A 68 -2.64 -15.54 -2.27
C MET A 68 -2.09 -16.85 -2.83
N THR A 69 -0.89 -16.82 -3.43
CA THR A 69 -0.28 -18.03 -4.01
C THR A 69 0.13 -19.05 -2.95
N PHE A 70 0.72 -18.61 -1.85
CA PHE A 70 1.26 -19.53 -0.82
C PHE A 70 0.33 -19.74 0.39
N GLY A 71 -0.69 -18.90 0.56
CA GLY A 71 -1.63 -19.00 1.67
C GLY A 71 -3.00 -18.45 1.30
N PRO A 72 -3.70 -19.04 0.30
CA PRO A 72 -5.02 -18.59 -0.12
C PRO A 72 -6.05 -18.62 1.04
N ALA A 73 -5.88 -19.52 2.00
CA ALA A 73 -6.71 -19.60 3.20
C ALA A 73 -6.62 -18.36 4.12
N TYR A 74 -5.55 -17.56 4.03
CA TYR A 74 -5.41 -16.33 4.85
C TYR A 74 -6.11 -15.12 4.23
N VAL A 75 -6.38 -15.16 2.93
CA VAL A 75 -6.89 -14.03 2.14
C VAL A 75 -8.23 -13.51 2.66
N PRO A 76 -9.19 -14.35 3.10
CA PRO A 76 -10.44 -13.85 3.70
C PRO A 76 -10.25 -13.00 4.96
N PHE A 77 -9.10 -13.15 5.65
CA PHE A 77 -8.80 -12.41 6.87
C PHE A 77 -8.06 -11.09 6.62
N PHE A 78 -7.68 -10.77 5.37
CA PHE A 78 -6.99 -9.53 5.05
C PHE A 78 -7.91 -8.33 5.23
N LYS A 79 -7.46 -7.34 6.00
CA LYS A 79 -8.11 -6.03 6.15
C LYS A 79 -7.30 -4.97 5.42
N GLU A 80 -6.53 -4.18 6.15
CA GLU A 80 -5.71 -3.11 5.60
C GLU A 80 -4.29 -3.58 5.30
N ALA A 81 -3.68 -3.01 4.27
CA ALA A 81 -2.29 -3.27 3.90
C ALA A 81 -1.40 -2.08 4.29
N ASN A 82 -0.52 -2.31 5.25
CA ASN A 82 0.43 -1.32 5.75
C ASN A 82 1.81 -1.55 5.14
N VAL A 83 2.34 -0.55 4.44
CA VAL A 83 3.68 -0.58 3.85
C VAL A 83 4.62 0.18 4.77
N SER A 84 5.71 -0.47 5.19
CA SER A 84 6.75 0.14 6.03
C SER A 84 7.62 1.10 5.23
N ASP A 85 8.36 1.95 5.95
CA ASP A 85 9.56 2.61 5.40
C ASP A 85 10.59 1.59 4.91
N VAL A 86 11.57 2.08 4.15
CA VAL A 86 12.68 1.28 3.63
C VAL A 86 13.53 0.76 4.78
N GLN A 87 13.71 -0.56 4.82
CA GLN A 87 14.56 -1.27 5.77
C GLN A 87 15.82 -1.79 5.07
N VAL A 88 16.86 -2.08 5.85
CA VAL A 88 18.11 -2.68 5.37
C VAL A 88 18.19 -4.09 5.92
N PHE A 89 18.44 -5.06 5.05
CA PHE A 89 18.55 -6.47 5.41
C PHE A 89 19.82 -6.73 6.21
N LYS A 90 19.66 -7.19 7.45
CA LYS A 90 20.74 -7.49 8.39
C LYS A 90 20.83 -8.98 8.64
N LYS A 91 21.90 -9.41 9.30
CA LYS A 91 22.13 -10.82 9.63
C LYS A 91 21.04 -11.36 10.58
N GLU A 92 20.53 -10.50 11.46
CA GLU A 92 19.55 -10.82 12.49
C GLU A 92 18.15 -11.06 11.91
N ASP A 93 17.88 -10.64 10.66
CA ASP A 93 16.56 -10.68 10.04
C ASP A 93 16.08 -12.09 9.63
N TYR A 94 16.98 -13.08 9.66
CA TYR A 94 16.67 -14.44 9.18
C TYR A 94 17.30 -15.56 10.03
N GLY A 95 18.31 -15.25 10.87
CA GLY A 95 18.95 -16.23 11.75
C GLY A 95 19.73 -17.36 11.04
N ASP A 96 19.90 -17.28 9.72
CA ASP A 96 20.57 -18.28 8.89
C ASP A 96 21.83 -17.68 8.24
N CYS A 97 22.90 -18.48 8.17
CA CYS A 97 24.21 -18.10 7.65
C CYS A 97 24.51 -18.71 6.26
N ARG A 98 23.54 -19.36 5.60
CA ARG A 98 23.73 -19.90 4.24
C ARG A 98 24.21 -18.81 3.26
N PRO A 99 25.09 -19.14 2.30
CA PRO A 99 25.68 -18.15 1.38
C PRO A 99 24.64 -17.32 0.61
N GLN A 100 23.51 -17.93 0.24
CA GLN A 100 22.41 -17.30 -0.49
C GLN A 100 21.73 -16.16 0.28
N ILE A 101 21.74 -16.25 1.61
CA ILE A 101 21.17 -15.26 2.54
C ILE A 101 22.23 -14.24 2.91
N ARG A 102 23.46 -14.70 3.22
CA ARG A 102 24.59 -13.83 3.60
C ARG A 102 24.90 -12.78 2.53
N LYS A 103 24.80 -13.14 1.24
CA LYS A 103 25.03 -12.21 0.12
C LYS A 103 23.99 -11.08 0.01
N GLN A 104 22.86 -11.18 0.72
CA GLN A 104 21.78 -10.20 0.68
C GLN A 104 21.92 -9.13 1.78
N ILE A 105 22.84 -9.31 2.72
CA ILE A 105 23.09 -8.35 3.79
C ILE A 105 23.44 -6.98 3.18
N GLY A 106 22.79 -5.93 3.67
CA GLY A 106 22.92 -4.56 3.17
C GLY A 106 21.91 -4.19 2.07
N ARG A 107 21.17 -5.15 1.49
CA ARG A 107 20.11 -4.83 0.52
C ARG A 107 18.93 -4.15 1.20
N LYS A 108 18.27 -3.25 0.47
CA LYS A 108 17.10 -2.51 0.97
C LYS A 108 15.80 -3.22 0.60
N PHE A 109 14.82 -3.23 1.49
CA PHE A 109 13.51 -3.85 1.27
C PHE A 109 12.37 -3.05 1.93
N TYR A 110 11.15 -3.31 1.47
CA TYR A 110 9.90 -2.86 2.09
C TYR A 110 9.21 -4.05 2.77
N THR A 111 8.43 -3.76 3.81
CA THR A 111 7.54 -4.76 4.43
C THR A 111 6.09 -4.35 4.19
N VAL A 112 5.30 -5.24 3.58
CA VAL A 112 3.84 -5.08 3.47
C VAL A 112 3.18 -6.00 4.47
N THR A 113 2.41 -5.46 5.40
CA THR A 113 1.68 -6.21 6.43
C THR A 113 0.19 -6.09 6.21
N PHE A 114 -0.48 -7.22 6.04
CA PHE A 114 -1.94 -7.32 6.00
C PHE A 114 -2.46 -7.51 7.43
N THR A 115 -3.21 -6.53 7.90
CA THR A 115 -3.91 -6.58 9.19
C THR A 115 -5.12 -7.51 9.10
N TYR A 116 -5.72 -7.79 10.25
CA TYR A 116 -6.86 -8.68 10.38
C TYR A 116 -7.75 -8.26 11.55
N ASP A 117 -8.95 -8.82 11.61
CA ASP A 117 -9.84 -8.66 12.76
C ASP A 117 -9.47 -9.64 13.87
N SER A 118 -8.76 -9.13 14.88
CA SER A 118 -8.34 -9.93 16.05
C SER A 118 -9.49 -10.38 16.97
N THR A 119 -10.71 -9.87 16.75
CA THR A 119 -11.91 -10.33 17.47
C THR A 119 -12.52 -11.56 16.81
N ALA A 120 -12.35 -11.72 15.50
CA ALA A 120 -12.89 -12.83 14.71
C ALA A 120 -11.96 -14.05 14.67
N VAL A 121 -10.64 -13.83 14.66
CA VAL A 121 -9.61 -14.88 14.68
C VAL A 121 -8.44 -14.38 15.54
N LYS A 122 -7.57 -15.28 16.01
CA LYS A 122 -6.30 -14.90 16.66
C LYS A 122 -5.13 -15.53 15.93
N PHE A 123 -4.21 -14.69 15.47
CA PHE A 123 -2.94 -15.08 14.89
C PHE A 123 -1.80 -14.75 15.86
N ASP A 124 -0.85 -15.68 16.00
CA ASP A 124 0.28 -15.58 16.93
C ASP A 124 1.14 -14.33 16.70
N PHE A 125 1.28 -13.91 15.45
CA PHE A 125 2.17 -12.81 15.07
C PHE A 125 1.49 -11.44 14.93
N GLY A 126 0.19 -11.34 15.23
CA GLY A 126 -0.50 -10.05 15.21
C GLY A 126 -0.73 -9.47 13.80
N PHE A 127 -0.63 -10.28 12.75
CA PHE A 127 -1.00 -9.94 11.37
C PHE A 127 -1.56 -11.18 10.65
N ALA A 128 -2.32 -11.00 9.56
CA ALA A 128 -2.74 -12.12 8.71
C ALA A 128 -1.60 -12.62 7.82
N ALA A 129 -0.91 -11.69 7.16
CA ALA A 129 0.27 -11.98 6.34
C ALA A 129 1.23 -10.80 6.33
N ARG A 130 2.52 -11.09 6.19
CA ARG A 130 3.60 -10.14 6.02
C ARG A 130 4.45 -10.58 4.84
N VAL A 131 4.68 -9.70 3.89
CA VAL A 131 5.52 -9.94 2.71
C VAL A 131 6.63 -8.91 2.68
N ARG A 132 7.88 -9.37 2.57
CA ARG A 132 9.03 -8.49 2.34
C ARG A 132 9.34 -8.44 0.85
N ILE A 133 9.64 -7.24 0.33
CA ILE A 133 9.86 -7.01 -1.10
C ILE A 133 11.14 -6.20 -1.28
N TRP A 134 12.04 -6.65 -2.15
CA TRP A 134 13.29 -5.94 -2.43
C TRP A 134 13.03 -4.58 -3.08
N LYS A 135 13.64 -3.51 -2.54
CA LYS A 135 13.44 -2.14 -3.04
C LYS A 135 13.91 -1.97 -4.48
N ASN A 136 15.01 -2.62 -4.86
CA ASN A 136 15.64 -2.42 -6.17
C ASN A 136 15.01 -3.24 -7.31
N THR A 137 14.42 -4.40 -7.00
CA THR A 137 13.83 -5.29 -8.03
C THR A 137 12.32 -5.37 -7.96
N GLY A 138 11.69 -5.03 -6.83
CA GLY A 138 10.26 -5.29 -6.61
C GLY A 138 9.93 -6.76 -6.44
N GLU A 139 10.93 -7.65 -6.42
CA GLU A 139 10.74 -9.08 -6.22
C GLU A 139 10.48 -9.40 -4.75
N PRO A 140 9.63 -10.40 -4.45
CA PRO A 140 9.41 -10.82 -3.09
C PRO A 140 10.67 -11.49 -2.51
N LEU A 141 10.96 -11.13 -1.26
CA LEU A 141 12.02 -11.71 -0.43
C LEU A 141 11.46 -12.93 0.32
N ASP A 142 10.33 -12.76 0.98
CA ASP A 142 9.58 -13.84 1.65
C ASP A 142 8.12 -13.45 1.95
N VAL A 143 7.35 -14.45 2.37
CA VAL A 143 6.02 -14.32 2.95
C VAL A 143 5.94 -15.12 4.24
N ILE A 144 5.37 -14.50 5.27
CA ILE A 144 5.07 -15.11 6.58
C ILE A 144 3.61 -14.86 6.90
N PHE A 145 2.90 -15.90 7.32
CA PHE A 145 1.50 -15.84 7.75
C PHE A 145 1.39 -15.74 9.26
N GLY A 146 0.22 -15.32 9.73
CA GLY A 146 -0.02 -14.98 11.13
C GLY A 146 0.28 -16.08 12.15
N ASN A 147 0.35 -17.34 11.73
CA ASN A 147 0.66 -18.50 12.56
C ASN A 147 2.12 -19.00 12.44
N GLY A 148 2.98 -18.25 11.76
CA GLY A 148 4.38 -18.60 11.56
C GLY A 148 4.72 -19.44 10.33
N MET A 149 3.73 -19.90 9.57
CA MET A 149 3.99 -20.55 8.29
C MET A 149 4.52 -19.55 7.27
N GLY A 150 5.42 -19.97 6.38
CA GLY A 150 6.00 -19.07 5.39
C GLY A 150 6.82 -19.72 4.29
N ARG A 151 7.25 -18.89 3.35
CA ARG A 151 8.13 -19.22 2.24
C ARG A 151 9.10 -18.07 1.98
N ASN A 152 10.35 -18.42 1.66
CA ASN A 152 11.36 -17.45 1.24
C ASN A 152 11.79 -17.72 -0.19
N PHE A 153 12.41 -16.71 -0.79
CA PHE A 153 12.82 -16.73 -2.19
C PHE A 153 14.34 -16.56 -2.36
N PHE A 154 15.14 -16.93 -1.34
CA PHE A 154 16.61 -16.84 -1.41
C PHE A 154 17.25 -17.92 -2.28
N PHE A 155 16.65 -19.12 -2.31
CA PHE A 155 17.18 -20.29 -3.01
C PHE A 155 16.50 -20.53 -4.36
N LYS A 156 15.22 -20.22 -4.45
CA LYS A 156 14.42 -20.23 -5.67
C LYS A 156 13.57 -18.97 -5.68
N THR A 157 13.55 -18.24 -6.78
CA THR A 157 12.73 -17.03 -6.94
C THR A 157 11.24 -17.37 -6.86
N PHE A 158 10.39 -16.37 -6.69
CA PHE A 158 8.94 -16.57 -6.76
C PHE A 158 8.52 -17.22 -8.08
N VAL A 159 9.10 -16.77 -9.20
CA VAL A 159 8.80 -17.31 -10.53
C VAL A 159 9.20 -18.78 -10.62
N GLU A 160 10.39 -19.14 -10.15
CA GLU A 160 10.85 -20.53 -10.15
C GLU A 160 10.01 -21.46 -9.25
N GLN A 161 9.41 -20.92 -8.19
CA GLN A 161 8.56 -21.70 -7.28
C GLN A 161 7.12 -21.85 -7.80
N THR A 162 6.65 -20.96 -8.66
CA THR A 162 5.23 -20.85 -9.02
C THR A 162 4.95 -20.97 -10.52
N ASN A 163 5.96 -20.86 -11.38
CA ASN A 163 5.84 -20.66 -12.82
C ASN A 163 5.01 -19.42 -13.23
N HIS A 164 4.85 -18.44 -12.33
CA HIS A 164 4.10 -17.21 -12.57
C HIS A 164 4.94 -15.97 -12.20
N SER A 165 4.82 -14.89 -12.96
CA SER A 165 5.37 -13.60 -12.52
C SER A 165 4.52 -13.03 -11.38
N PRO A 166 5.12 -12.37 -10.38
CA PRO A 166 4.36 -11.61 -9.37
C PRO A 166 3.43 -10.55 -9.99
N ASN A 167 3.68 -10.15 -11.24
CA ASN A 167 2.92 -9.13 -11.98
C ASN A 167 1.78 -9.69 -12.86
N ASP A 168 1.70 -11.00 -13.10
CA ASP A 168 0.80 -11.61 -14.11
C ASP A 168 -0.64 -11.88 -13.62
N TYR A 169 -0.95 -11.53 -12.37
CA TYR A 169 -2.18 -11.95 -11.68
C TYR A 169 -3.49 -11.30 -12.17
N GLU A 170 -3.46 -10.20 -12.93
CA GLU A 170 -4.69 -9.59 -13.48
C GLU A 170 -5.52 -10.59 -14.32
N LYS A 171 -4.86 -11.62 -14.87
CA LYS A 171 -5.50 -12.70 -15.63
C LYS A 171 -6.12 -13.78 -14.75
N VAL A 172 -5.48 -14.14 -13.63
CA VAL A 172 -5.88 -15.31 -12.82
C VAL A 172 -7.03 -14.99 -11.86
N ALA A 173 -7.09 -13.79 -11.27
CA ALA A 173 -8.23 -13.40 -10.44
C ALA A 173 -9.55 -13.29 -11.22
N SER A 174 -9.47 -13.04 -12.53
CA SER A 174 -10.64 -12.98 -13.41
C SER A 174 -11.13 -14.40 -13.77
N ASP A 175 -10.22 -15.36 -13.94
CA ASP A 175 -10.54 -16.73 -14.34
C ASP A 175 -10.88 -17.68 -13.17
N SER A 176 -10.51 -17.32 -11.93
CA SER A 176 -10.67 -18.19 -10.75
C SER A 176 -11.90 -17.92 -9.88
N ILE A 177 -12.78 -16.96 -10.27
CA ILE A 177 -14.11 -16.82 -9.64
C ILE A 177 -15.05 -17.89 -10.24
N VAL A 178 -14.75 -19.16 -9.97
CA VAL A 178 -15.83 -20.15 -9.89
C VAL A 178 -16.55 -19.86 -8.58
N LYS A 179 -17.67 -19.14 -8.67
CA LYS A 179 -18.61 -19.00 -7.54
C LYS A 179 -19.07 -20.41 -7.15
N VAL A 180 -18.38 -21.02 -6.19
CA VAL A 180 -18.91 -22.20 -5.50
C VAL A 180 -20.15 -21.71 -4.73
N PRO A 181 -21.36 -22.25 -5.01
CA PRO A 181 -22.53 -21.90 -4.23
C PRO A 181 -22.28 -22.25 -2.76
N LEU A 182 -22.52 -21.30 -1.86
CA LEU A 182 -22.54 -21.56 -0.42
C LEU A 182 -23.54 -22.68 -0.16
N GLN A 183 -23.07 -23.86 0.19
CA GLN A 183 -23.92 -24.89 0.76
C GLN A 183 -24.33 -24.40 2.16
N THR A 184 -25.56 -23.89 2.26
CA THR A 184 -26.24 -23.68 3.52
C THR A 184 -26.30 -25.03 4.25
N ILE A 185 -25.54 -25.13 5.34
CA ILE A 185 -25.66 -26.21 6.32
C ILE A 185 -27.11 -26.22 6.78
N HIS A 186 -27.87 -27.27 6.44
CA HIS A 186 -29.13 -27.53 7.11
C HIS A 186 -28.84 -27.88 8.56
N GLU A 187 -29.53 -27.19 9.45
CA GLU A 187 -29.57 -27.48 10.88
C GLU A 187 -30.02 -28.94 11.06
N PRO A 188 -29.27 -29.78 11.80
CA PRO A 188 -29.65 -31.17 11.96
C PRO A 188 -30.97 -31.25 12.75
N GLU A 189 -31.97 -31.92 12.17
CA GLU A 189 -33.18 -32.30 12.90
C GLU A 189 -32.80 -33.11 14.14
N VAL A 190 -33.40 -32.74 15.28
CA VAL A 190 -33.18 -33.36 16.59
C VAL A 190 -33.82 -34.76 16.58
N ILE A 191 -32.99 -35.81 16.53
CA ILE A 191 -33.43 -37.22 16.43
C ILE A 191 -33.72 -37.86 17.81
N TRP A 192 -33.47 -37.18 18.92
CA TRP A 192 -33.75 -37.73 20.25
C TRP A 192 -35.17 -37.37 20.72
N ASN A 193 -36.15 -38.15 20.26
CA ASN A 193 -37.42 -38.31 20.97
C ASN A 193 -37.21 -39.40 22.03
N ASP A 194 -36.97 -38.97 23.27
CA ASP A 194 -36.93 -39.87 24.42
C ASP A 194 -38.38 -40.27 24.76
N ASN A 195 -38.83 -41.39 24.20
CA ASN A 195 -40.12 -41.98 24.51
C ASN A 195 -39.89 -43.37 25.12
N SER A 196 -39.19 -43.35 26.25
CA SER A 196 -38.92 -44.53 27.08
C SER A 196 -39.76 -44.54 28.36
N ASP A 197 -40.99 -44.02 28.33
CA ASP A 197 -41.94 -44.15 29.44
C ASP A 197 -43.38 -44.29 28.92
N LYS A 198 -43.79 -45.53 28.61
CA LYS A 198 -45.16 -46.06 28.73
C LYS A 198 -45.25 -47.48 28.18
N GLN A 199 -44.77 -48.45 28.95
CA GLN A 199 -45.19 -49.84 28.77
C GLN A 199 -45.39 -50.54 30.12
N ASN A 200 -46.20 -49.95 30.99
CA ASN A 200 -46.61 -50.63 32.21
C ASN A 200 -48.02 -50.23 32.67
N GLU A 201 -49.06 -50.51 31.88
CA GLU A 201 -50.45 -50.48 32.40
C GLU A 201 -51.50 -51.24 31.56
N ARG A 202 -51.19 -52.41 31.02
CA ARG A 202 -52.22 -53.32 30.45
C ARG A 202 -51.96 -54.78 30.75
N LEU A 203 -51.87 -55.11 32.03
CA LEU A 203 -52.14 -56.46 32.56
C LEU A 203 -52.67 -56.31 33.99
N ARG A 204 -53.96 -55.99 34.12
CA ARG A 204 -54.82 -56.31 35.27
C ARG A 204 -56.27 -56.15 34.87
#